data_AF-A0A933JKR6-F1
#
_entry.id   AF-A0A933JKR6-F1
#
_cell.length_a   1.000
_cell.length_b   1.000
_cell.length_c   1.000
_cell.angle_alpha   90.00
_cell.angle_beta   90.00
_cell.angle_gamma   90.00
#
_symmetry.space_group_name_H-M   'P 1'
#
loop_
_entity.id
_entity.type
_entity.pdbx_description
1 polymer ?
#
loop_
_entity_poly.entity_id
_entity_poly.type
_entity_poly.pdbx_seq_one_letter_code
_entity_poly.pdbx_strand_id
1 'polypeptide(L)'
;MSLESLHALVAQLTAEGYHSVYLERLKTHLGEVGEESTEPKSDGDRDTPGPTPRKRRASDHEWVEAELRGEMASSLGRAGARVDAVLLELELLARAVQTKAGEDRSAAILRHNERRQEALEARRDLIVQREALGIRDNSGVVDHYPVPSPIGPDGEHLPTPPYEVD
;
A
#
# COMPACT_ATOMS: atom_id res chain seq x y z
N MET A 1 0.83 -9.72 -6.98
CA MET A 1 0.90 -8.77 -8.10
C MET A 1 2.31 -8.21 -8.22
N SER A 2 2.84 -7.99 -9.43
CA SER A 2 4.15 -7.33 -9.63
C SER A 2 4.00 -5.79 -9.67
N LEU A 3 5.08 -5.05 -9.40
CA LEU A 3 5.09 -3.58 -9.44
C LEU A 3 4.76 -3.05 -10.85
N GLU A 4 5.27 -3.69 -11.89
CA GLU A 4 5.00 -3.32 -13.29
C GLU A 4 3.53 -3.48 -13.65
N SER A 5 2.91 -4.60 -13.23
CA SER A 5 1.47 -4.81 -13.42
C SER A 5 0.63 -3.80 -12.65
N LEU A 6 1.08 -3.36 -11.47
CA LEU A 6 0.40 -2.33 -10.67
C LEU A 6 0.46 -0.96 -11.37
N HIS A 7 1.62 -0.54 -11.88
CA HIS A 7 1.74 0.69 -12.67
C HIS A 7 0.84 0.66 -13.91
N ALA A 8 0.84 -0.46 -14.64
CA ALA A 8 -0.01 -0.63 -15.82
C ALA A 8 -1.51 -0.52 -15.46
N LEU A 9 -1.94 -1.18 -14.38
CA LEU A 9 -3.31 -1.13 -13.89
C LEU A 9 -3.72 0.29 -13.49
N VAL A 10 -2.89 0.99 -12.72
CA VAL A 10 -3.15 2.39 -12.30
C VAL A 10 -3.24 3.32 -13.50
N ALA A 11 -2.31 3.19 -14.46
CA ALA A 11 -2.32 4.01 -15.67
C ALA A 11 -3.57 3.76 -16.53
N GLN A 12 -3.94 2.49 -16.72
CA GLN A 12 -5.13 2.11 -17.46
C GLN A 12 -6.40 2.68 -16.82
N LEU A 13 -6.62 2.42 -15.53
CA LEU A 13 -7.82 2.88 -14.81
C LEU A 13 -7.91 4.41 -14.80
N THR A 14 -6.76 5.10 -14.69
CA THR A 14 -6.72 6.56 -14.78
C THR A 14 -7.12 7.08 -16.15
N ALA A 15 -6.63 6.45 -17.22
CA ALA A 15 -6.99 6.80 -18.60
C ALA A 15 -8.48 6.53 -18.90
N GLU A 16 -9.05 5.51 -18.26
CA GLU A 16 -10.49 5.18 -18.34
C GLU A 16 -11.37 6.11 -17.49
N GLY A 17 -10.79 7.06 -16.75
CA GLY A 17 -11.52 7.98 -15.88
C GLY A 17 -12.11 7.31 -14.64
N TYR A 18 -11.52 6.19 -14.21
CA TYR A 18 -11.95 5.49 -13.01
C TYR A 18 -11.62 6.31 -11.76
N HIS A 19 -12.58 6.36 -10.82
CA HIS A 19 -12.42 7.02 -9.54
C HIS A 19 -12.61 6.02 -8.40
N SER A 20 -11.58 5.90 -7.55
CA SER A 20 -11.61 5.14 -6.30
C SER A 20 -10.55 5.70 -5.36
N VAL A 21 -10.83 5.66 -4.06
CA VAL A 21 -9.88 6.11 -3.02
C VAL A 21 -8.58 5.30 -3.07
N TYR A 22 -8.67 4.00 -3.34
CA TYR A 22 -7.49 3.12 -3.43
C TYR A 22 -6.63 3.46 -4.65
N LEU A 23 -7.25 3.82 -5.77
CA LEU A 23 -6.54 4.26 -6.96
C LEU A 23 -5.76 5.57 -6.70
N GLU A 24 -6.37 6.53 -6.00
CA GLU A 24 -5.69 7.79 -5.66
C GLU A 24 -4.51 7.57 -4.70
N ARG A 25 -4.67 6.71 -3.68
CA ARG A 25 -3.56 6.34 -2.78
C ARG A 25 -2.40 5.68 -3.52
N LEU A 26 -2.72 4.76 -4.44
CA LEU A 26 -1.72 4.12 -5.28
C LEU A 26 -0.99 5.12 -6.17
N LYS A 27 -1.69 6.10 -6.76
CA LYS A 27 -1.03 7.17 -7.53
C LYS A 27 -0.04 7.95 -6.67
N THR A 28 -0.39 8.29 -5.44
CA THR A 28 0.54 8.95 -4.50
C THR A 28 1.76 8.08 -4.25
N HIS A 29 1.56 6.80 -3.90
CA HIS A 29 2.67 5.89 -3.62
C HIS A 29 3.57 5.63 -4.83
N LEU A 30 3.02 5.58 -6.05
CA LEU A 30 3.80 5.39 -7.26
C LEU A 30 4.47 6.68 -7.75
N GLY A 31 3.90 7.85 -7.44
CA GLY A 31 4.47 9.16 -7.75
C GLY A 31 5.64 9.53 -6.83
N GLU A 32 5.57 9.16 -5.55
CA GLU A 32 6.65 9.36 -4.57
C GLU A 32 7.93 8.57 -4.91
N VAL A 33 7.83 7.50 -5.72
CA VAL A 33 8.99 6.73 -6.20
C VAL A 33 9.67 7.40 -7.41
N GLY A 34 9.06 8.44 -7.99
CA GLY A 34 9.50 9.08 -9.24
C GLY A 34 10.07 10.50 -9.12
N GLU A 35 10.04 11.15 -7.96
CA GLU A 35 10.55 12.51 -7.76
C GLU A 35 11.84 12.54 -6.92
N GLU A 36 12.87 11.79 -7.32
CA GLU A 36 14.24 12.14 -6.89
C GLU A 36 14.70 13.33 -7.74
N SER A 37 14.68 14.51 -7.11
CA SER A 37 14.93 15.81 -7.74
C SER A 37 16.29 15.86 -8.46
N THR A 38 16.22 15.99 -9.77
CA THR A 38 17.23 16.66 -10.58
C THR A 38 17.31 18.16 -10.22
N GLU A 39 18.55 18.68 -10.27
CA GLU A 39 18.99 20.10 -10.48
C GLU A 39 19.68 20.83 -9.29
N PRO A 40 20.56 21.86 -9.53
CA PRO A 40 21.96 21.71 -9.97
C PRO A 40 22.99 22.62 -9.23
N LYS A 41 24.28 22.43 -9.54
CA LYS A 41 25.53 23.23 -9.29
C LYS A 41 25.47 24.61 -8.58
N SER A 42 26.45 24.88 -7.68
CA SER A 42 27.34 26.06 -7.83
C SER A 42 28.66 25.96 -7.03
N ASP A 43 29.74 26.45 -7.65
CA ASP A 43 31.13 26.56 -7.17
C ASP A 43 31.33 27.39 -5.89
N GLY A 44 32.44 27.15 -5.18
CA GLY A 44 32.90 28.00 -4.08
C GLY A 44 34.17 27.53 -3.36
N ASP A 45 35.32 27.85 -3.95
CA ASP A 45 36.67 27.78 -3.39
C ASP A 45 36.82 28.46 -2.00
N ARG A 46 37.47 27.79 -1.03
CA ARG A 46 38.37 28.40 -0.02
C ARG A 46 39.08 27.41 0.90
N ASP A 47 40.31 27.81 1.22
CA ASP A 47 41.44 27.12 1.82
C ASP A 47 41.41 27.02 3.37
N THR A 48 41.82 25.85 3.89
CA THR A 48 42.32 25.34 5.23
C THR A 48 42.01 26.05 6.60
N PRO A 49 42.02 25.38 7.80
CA PRO A 49 42.90 24.26 8.23
C PRO A 49 42.32 23.12 9.12
N GLY A 50 42.99 21.95 9.07
CA GLY A 50 43.24 21.03 10.21
C GLY A 50 42.08 20.20 10.81
N PRO A 51 42.12 18.84 10.75
CA PRO A 51 41.08 18.01 11.39
C PRO A 51 41.32 17.90 12.90
N THR A 52 40.41 18.43 13.70
CA THR A 52 40.30 18.02 15.11
C THR A 52 39.56 16.68 15.20
N PRO A 53 40.16 15.62 15.74
CA PRO A 53 39.53 14.31 15.79
C PRO A 53 38.74 14.18 17.08
N ARG A 54 37.47 14.64 17.11
CA ARG A 54 36.48 14.24 18.14
C ARG A 54 35.07 14.77 17.85
N LYS A 55 34.46 14.34 16.74
CA LYS A 55 32.98 14.42 16.55
C LYS A 55 32.39 13.50 15.47
N ARG A 56 33.14 12.50 14.97
CA ARG A 56 32.69 11.63 13.87
C ARG A 56 31.79 10.44 14.29
N ARG A 57 31.73 10.06 15.56
CA ARG A 57 30.96 8.86 15.97
C ARG A 57 29.49 9.10 16.28
N ALA A 58 29.12 10.32 16.70
CA ALA A 58 27.71 10.67 16.92
C ALA A 58 26.97 10.79 15.59
N SER A 59 27.62 11.35 14.56
CA SER A 59 27.07 11.47 13.20
C SER A 59 26.84 10.11 12.54
N ASP A 60 27.73 9.13 12.76
CA ASP A 60 27.59 7.80 12.16
C ASP A 60 26.40 7.05 12.78
N HIS A 61 26.16 7.21 14.09
CA HIS A 61 25.01 6.61 14.76
C HIS A 61 23.69 7.27 14.33
N GLU A 62 23.65 8.60 14.30
CA GLU A 62 22.47 9.37 13.85
C GLU A 62 22.12 9.06 12.38
N TRP A 63 23.13 8.87 11.53
CA TRP A 63 22.95 8.47 10.13
C TRP A 63 22.38 7.06 10.01
N VAL A 64 22.93 6.08 10.74
CA VAL A 64 22.39 4.70 10.75
C VAL A 64 20.95 4.67 11.25
N GLU A 65 20.62 5.42 12.32
CA GLU A 65 19.24 5.51 12.79
C GLU A 65 18.29 6.14 11.77
N ALA A 66 18.76 7.16 11.04
CA ALA A 66 17.97 7.80 9.99
C ALA A 66 17.71 6.84 8.83
N GLU A 67 18.74 6.09 8.41
CA GLU A 67 18.63 5.08 7.36
C GLU A 67 17.66 3.96 7.76
N LEU A 68 17.79 3.44 8.98
CA LEU A 68 16.87 2.44 9.51
C LEU A 68 15.43 2.96 9.56
N ARG A 69 15.22 4.21 9.98
CA ARG A 69 13.89 4.85 9.96
C ARG A 69 13.34 4.98 8.55
N GLY A 70 14.19 5.33 7.58
CA GLY A 70 13.84 5.40 6.16
C GLY A 70 13.40 4.04 5.61
N GLU A 71 14.16 2.98 5.88
CA GLU A 71 13.83 1.62 5.45
C GLU A 71 12.55 1.09 6.10
N MET A 72 12.34 1.35 7.40
CA MET A 72 11.10 0.98 8.09
C MET A 72 9.89 1.71 7.49
N ALA A 73 10.02 3.02 7.22
CA ALA A 73 8.97 3.81 6.58
C ALA A 73 8.67 3.31 5.16
N SER A 74 9.71 3.01 4.37
CA SER A 74 9.60 2.48 3.01
C SER A 74 8.94 1.09 3.00
N SER A 75 9.31 0.22 3.94
CA SER A 75 8.70 -1.11 4.08
C SER A 75 7.21 -1.02 4.43
N LEU A 76 6.84 -0.16 5.38
CA LEU A 76 5.44 0.10 5.72
C LEU A 76 4.66 0.69 4.55
N GLY A 77 5.25 1.65 3.83
CA GLY A 77 4.65 2.25 2.64
C GLY A 77 4.34 1.20 1.56
N ARG A 78 5.30 0.29 1.28
CA ARG A 78 5.08 -0.84 0.37
C ARG A 78 3.99 -1.79 0.86
N ALA A 79 3.88 -2.01 2.17
CA ALA A 79 2.81 -2.84 2.72
C ALA A 79 1.44 -2.18 2.57
N GLY A 80 1.32 -0.88 2.85
CA GLY A 80 0.10 -0.11 2.59
C GLY A 80 -0.32 -0.14 1.11
N ALA A 81 0.62 0.11 0.21
CA ALA A 81 0.36 0.06 -1.23
C ALA A 81 -0.10 -1.34 -1.71
N ARG A 82 0.38 -2.42 -1.09
CA ARG A 82 -0.13 -3.77 -1.37
C ARG A 82 -1.59 -3.93 -0.95
N VAL A 83 -1.98 -3.40 0.22
CA VAL A 83 -3.37 -3.45 0.68
C VAL A 83 -4.27 -2.65 -0.27
N ASP A 84 -3.86 -1.44 -0.66
CA ASP A 84 -4.64 -0.61 -1.61
C ASP A 84 -4.80 -1.30 -2.97
N ALA A 85 -3.75 -1.96 -3.50
CA ALA A 85 -3.82 -2.69 -4.75
C ALA A 85 -4.87 -3.82 -4.71
N VAL A 86 -4.82 -4.63 -3.66
CA VAL A 86 -5.75 -5.77 -3.51
C VAL A 86 -7.19 -5.27 -3.31
N LEU A 87 -7.39 -4.19 -2.55
CA LEU A 87 -8.71 -3.58 -2.36
C LEU A 87 -9.28 -2.96 -3.66
N LEU A 88 -8.43 -2.36 -4.49
CA LEU A 88 -8.83 -1.85 -5.80
C LEU A 88 -9.30 -2.99 -6.71
N GLU A 89 -8.54 -4.09 -6.77
CA GLU A 89 -8.95 -5.26 -7.56
C GLU A 89 -10.25 -5.88 -7.05
N LEU A 90 -10.44 -5.92 -5.73
CA LEU A 90 -11.66 -6.40 -5.11
C LEU A 90 -12.87 -5.54 -5.51
N GLU A 91 -12.70 -4.21 -5.55
CA GLU A 91 -13.72 -3.28 -6.01
C GLU A 91 -14.09 -3.51 -7.49
N LEU A 92 -13.09 -3.74 -8.35
CA LEU A 92 -13.31 -4.05 -9.77
C LEU A 92 -14.05 -5.39 -9.95
N LEU A 93 -13.70 -6.40 -9.15
CA LEU A 93 -14.39 -7.69 -9.15
C LEU A 93 -15.84 -7.57 -8.67
N ALA A 94 -16.10 -6.76 -7.65
CA ALA A 94 -17.46 -6.50 -7.18
C ALA A 94 -18.32 -5.87 -8.29
N ARG A 95 -17.76 -4.92 -9.06
CA ARG A 95 -18.45 -4.35 -10.23
C ARG A 95 -18.69 -5.40 -11.32
N ALA A 96 -17.73 -6.29 -11.57
CA ALA A 96 -17.88 -7.38 -12.53
C ALA A 96 -18.98 -8.38 -12.14
N VAL A 97 -19.19 -8.63 -10.84
CA VAL A 97 -20.31 -9.46 -10.35
C VAL A 97 -21.66 -8.82 -10.68
N GLN A 98 -21.76 -7.49 -10.67
CA GLN A 98 -23.01 -6.78 -10.97
C GLN A 98 -23.36 -6.77 -12.46
N THR A 99 -22.36 -6.86 -13.34
CA THR A 99 -22.58 -6.78 -14.80
C THR A 99 -22.72 -8.14 -15.47
N LYS A 100 -22.33 -9.23 -14.80
CA LYS A 100 -22.36 -10.60 -15.34
C LYS A 100 -23.63 -11.35 -14.91
N ALA A 101 -23.99 -12.38 -15.69
CA ALA A 101 -25.12 -13.26 -15.41
C ALA A 101 -24.72 -14.74 -15.54
N GLY A 102 -25.50 -15.64 -14.93
CA GLY A 102 -25.30 -17.09 -15.03
C GLY A 102 -23.94 -17.54 -14.50
N GLU A 103 -23.29 -18.46 -15.22
CA GLU A 103 -22.02 -19.06 -14.83
C GLU A 103 -20.88 -18.03 -14.70
N ASP A 104 -20.86 -17.01 -15.56
CA ASP A 104 -19.89 -15.92 -15.50
C ASP A 104 -20.02 -15.10 -14.21
N ARG A 105 -21.26 -14.94 -13.71
CA ARG A 105 -21.52 -14.28 -12.43
C ARG A 105 -21.01 -15.13 -11.27
N SER A 106 -21.31 -16.43 -11.29
CA SER A 106 -20.82 -17.37 -10.28
C SER A 106 -19.29 -17.40 -10.21
N ALA A 107 -18.61 -17.42 -11.36
CA ALA A 107 -17.16 -17.35 -11.43
C ALA A 107 -16.61 -16.02 -10.90
N ALA A 108 -17.29 -14.89 -11.17
CA ALA A 108 -16.90 -13.59 -10.64
C ALA A 108 -17.08 -13.51 -9.11
N ILE A 109 -18.13 -14.11 -8.56
CA ILE A 109 -18.36 -14.18 -7.10
C ILE A 109 -17.25 -14.97 -6.42
N LEU A 110 -16.86 -16.12 -6.97
CA LEU A 110 -15.75 -16.93 -6.44
C LEU A 110 -14.45 -16.12 -6.41
N ARG A 111 -14.09 -15.48 -7.53
CA ARG A 111 -12.89 -14.63 -7.61
C ARG A 111 -12.95 -13.45 -6.64
N HIS A 112 -14.11 -12.82 -6.47
CA HIS A 112 -14.29 -11.75 -5.50
C HIS A 112 -14.01 -12.25 -4.08
N ASN A 113 -14.57 -13.40 -3.69
CA ASN A 113 -14.39 -13.94 -2.35
C ASN A 113 -12.97 -14.44 -2.09
N GLU A 114 -12.28 -14.98 -3.10
CA GLU A 114 -10.85 -15.31 -3.03
C GLU A 114 -10.01 -14.03 -2.81
N ARG A 115 -10.23 -13.01 -3.65
CA ARG A 115 -9.50 -11.74 -3.53
C ARG A 115 -9.79 -11.01 -2.23
N ARG A 116 -10.97 -11.20 -1.65
CA ARG A 116 -11.32 -10.72 -0.32
C ARG A 116 -10.45 -11.34 0.77
N GLN A 117 -10.16 -12.65 0.70
CA GLN A 117 -9.26 -13.30 1.66
C GLN A 117 -7.84 -12.74 1.53
N GLU A 118 -7.35 -12.55 0.30
CA GLU A 118 -6.07 -11.88 0.07
C GLU A 118 -6.05 -10.46 0.66
N ALA A 119 -7.16 -9.71 0.60
CA ALA A 119 -7.26 -8.38 1.20
C ALA A 119 -7.17 -8.40 2.73
N LEU A 120 -7.83 -9.38 3.37
CA LEU A 120 -7.75 -9.59 4.81
C LEU A 120 -6.32 -9.96 5.23
N GLU A 121 -5.67 -10.85 4.50
CA GLU A 121 -4.29 -11.27 4.73
C GLU A 121 -3.31 -10.08 4.58
N ALA A 122 -3.42 -9.32 3.49
CA ALA A 122 -2.56 -8.15 3.28
C ALA A 122 -2.73 -7.09 4.39
N ARG A 123 -3.98 -6.87 4.85
CA ARG A 123 -4.26 -5.95 5.98
C ARG A 123 -3.67 -6.48 7.28
N ARG A 124 -3.79 -7.79 7.55
CA ARG A 124 -3.19 -8.43 8.72
C ARG A 124 -1.66 -8.32 8.70
N ASP A 125 -1.03 -8.53 7.55
CA ASP A 125 0.41 -8.39 7.40
C ASP A 125 0.87 -6.96 7.72
N LEU A 126 0.11 -5.95 7.27
CA LEU A 126 0.39 -4.55 7.61
C LEU A 126 0.28 -4.30 9.13
N ILE A 127 -0.73 -4.86 9.79
CA ILE A 127 -0.89 -4.80 11.25
C ILE A 127 0.32 -5.44 11.95
N VAL A 128 0.70 -6.65 11.56
CA VAL A 128 1.86 -7.36 12.13
C VAL A 128 3.15 -6.57 11.95
N GLN A 129 3.36 -5.94 10.78
CA GLN A 129 4.52 -5.09 10.54
C GLN A 129 4.54 -3.85 11.43
N ARG A 130 3.38 -3.22 11.65
CA ARG A 130 3.26 -2.08 12.59
C ARG A 130 3.56 -2.49 14.02
N GLU A 131 3.06 -3.65 14.45
CA GLU A 131 3.32 -4.20 15.79
C GLU A 131 4.79 -4.54 16.00
N ALA A 132 5.45 -5.10 14.99
CA ALA A 132 6.89 -5.37 15.01
C ALA A 132 7.72 -4.08 15.19
N LEU A 133 7.18 -2.94 14.77
CA LEU A 133 7.76 -1.60 14.96
C LEU A 133 7.29 -0.91 16.26
N GLY A 134 6.53 -1.61 17.10
CA GLY A 134 6.06 -1.13 18.40
C GLY A 134 4.75 -0.33 18.36
N ILE A 135 4.09 -0.23 17.20
CA ILE A 135 2.80 0.45 17.07
C ILE A 135 1.68 -0.54 17.40
N ARG A 136 1.02 -0.33 18.55
CA ARG A 136 0.01 -1.26 19.08
C ARG A 136 -1.44 -0.88 18.78
N ASP A 137 -1.70 0.40 18.48
CA ASP A 137 -3.03 0.83 18.06
C ASP A 137 -3.16 0.65 16.54
N ASN A 138 -4.04 -0.28 16.18
CA ASN A 138 -4.31 -0.69 14.81
C ASN A 138 -5.74 -0.40 14.37
N SER A 139 -6.57 0.23 15.22
CA SER A 139 -7.92 0.64 14.88
C SER A 139 -7.96 1.50 13.61
N GLY A 140 -7.03 2.46 13.51
CA GLY A 140 -6.88 3.30 12.32
C GLY A 140 -6.53 2.52 11.04
N VAL A 141 -5.91 1.33 11.14
CA VAL A 141 -5.65 0.49 9.95
C VAL A 141 -6.95 -0.14 9.45
N VAL A 142 -7.77 -0.66 10.36
CA VAL A 142 -9.06 -1.27 10.01
C VAL A 142 -10.00 -0.24 9.37
N ASP A 143 -10.05 0.96 9.94
CA ASP A 143 -10.85 2.07 9.42
C ASP A 143 -10.34 2.59 8.06
N HIS A 144 -9.02 2.63 7.88
CA HIS A 144 -8.41 3.13 6.65
C HIS A 144 -8.46 2.13 5.49
N TYR A 145 -8.50 0.83 5.81
CA TYR A 145 -8.54 -0.29 4.87
C TYR A 145 -9.77 -1.19 5.13
N PRO A 146 -10.99 -0.71 4.85
CA PRO A 146 -12.19 -1.50 5.04
C PRO A 146 -12.28 -2.59 3.98
N VAL A 147 -12.28 -3.85 4.41
CA VAL A 147 -12.53 -5.00 3.53
C VAL A 147 -14.04 -5.23 3.42
N PRO A 148 -14.63 -5.20 2.20
CA PRO A 148 -16.06 -5.38 2.02
C PRO A 148 -16.53 -6.78 2.42
N SER A 149 -17.82 -6.91 2.69
CA SER A 149 -18.47 -8.19 2.98
C SER A 149 -18.31 -9.22 1.86
N PRO A 150 -18.29 -10.52 2.18
CA PRO A 150 -18.30 -11.56 1.15
C PRO A 150 -19.61 -11.52 0.37
N ILE A 151 -19.57 -11.95 -0.88
CA ILE A 151 -20.76 -12.05 -1.73
C ILE A 151 -21.24 -13.50 -1.72
N GLY A 152 -22.49 -13.71 -1.34
CA GLY A 152 -23.15 -15.01 -1.32
C GLY A 152 -23.41 -15.56 -2.73
N PRO A 153 -23.81 -16.84 -2.85
CA PRO A 153 -24.04 -17.48 -4.14
C PRO A 153 -25.12 -16.79 -4.98
N ASP A 154 -26.10 -16.15 -4.33
CA ASP A 154 -27.20 -15.43 -4.98
C ASP A 154 -26.80 -13.99 -5.38
N GLY A 155 -25.59 -13.57 -5.01
CA GLY A 155 -25.06 -12.23 -5.24
C GLY A 155 -25.40 -11.21 -4.14
N GLU A 156 -25.94 -11.67 -3.01
CA GLU A 156 -26.20 -10.83 -1.84
C GLU A 156 -24.94 -10.64 -0.99
N HIS A 157 -24.76 -9.48 -0.36
CA HIS A 157 -23.68 -9.30 0.61
C HIS A 157 -24.00 -10.06 1.90
N LEU A 158 -23.12 -11.00 2.25
CA LEU A 158 -23.22 -11.73 3.51
C LEU A 158 -22.77 -10.85 4.68
N PRO A 159 -23.31 -11.06 5.89
CA PRO A 159 -22.78 -10.39 7.07
C PRO A 159 -21.30 -10.73 7.23
N THR A 160 -20.49 -9.73 7.53
CA THR A 160 -19.08 -9.92 7.88
C THR A 160 -19.03 -10.80 9.13
N PRO A 161 -18.36 -11.96 9.10
CA PRO A 161 -18.32 -12.81 10.27
C PRO A 161 -17.68 -12.08 11.47
N PRO A 162 -18.15 -12.34 12.70
CA PRO A 162 -17.77 -11.57 13.88
C PRO A 162 -16.29 -11.73 14.31
N TYR A 163 -15.53 -12.60 13.66
CA TYR A 163 -14.12 -12.88 13.94
C TYR A 163 -13.14 -12.19 12.98
N GLU A 164 -13.62 -11.32 12.08
CA GLU A 164 -12.75 -10.56 11.16
C GLU A 164 -12.49 -9.11 11.63
N VAL A 165 -12.91 -8.80 12.86
CA VAL A 165 -12.71 -7.51 13.54
C VAL A 165 -11.71 -7.74 14.68
N ASP A 166 -10.43 -7.86 14.33
CA ASP A 166 -9.31 -7.81 15.29
C ASP A 166 -8.76 -6.38 15.38
#